data_AF-A0A7S1XYH3-F1
#
_entry.id   AF-A0A7S1XYH3-F1
#
_cell.length_a   1.000
_cell.length_b   1.000
_cell.length_c   1.000
_cell.angle_alpha   90.00
_cell.angle_beta   90.00
_cell.angle_gamma   90.00
#
_symmetry.space_group_name_H-M   'P 1'
#
loop_
_entity.id
_entity.type
_entity.pdbx_description
1 polymer ?
#
loop_
_entity_poly.entity_id
_entity_poly.type
_entity_poly.pdbx_seq_one_letter_code
_entity_poly.pdbx_strand_id
1 'polypeptide(L)'
;CRGGQRQGRGAKPSGGRRGTGISANPRPRPRSDHSSLTRHPNPPPHQVLVIIAMEDEGMPIVEKLGLTRQEEGLPSLPAIVYAGDYKGLELTVVFNGTHDVYGCACVGTAAAAVTVYAAIQKYAPDLVLNAGTAGGFAKKGAAIGDAYVVTGFANHDRRIPIPAFTEFAAG
;
A
#
# COMPACT_ATOMS: atom_id res chain seq x y z
N CYS A 1 -35.81 -58.30 4.80
CA CYS A 1 -36.95 -58.94 5.50
C CYS A 1 -36.71 -58.79 6.99
N ARG A 2 -37.50 -58.17 7.87
CA ARG A 2 -38.84 -57.56 7.99
C ARG A 2 -38.61 -56.30 8.88
N GLY A 3 -39.32 -55.18 8.85
CA GLY A 3 -40.73 -54.92 8.60
C GLY A 3 -41.45 -54.60 9.93
N GLY A 4 -41.81 -53.32 10.14
CA GLY A 4 -42.85 -52.85 11.08
C GLY A 4 -42.36 -51.88 12.18
N GLN A 5 -43.07 -50.83 12.60
CA GLN A 5 -44.35 -50.22 12.22
C GLN A 5 -44.47 -48.87 13.00
N ARG A 6 -45.07 -47.83 12.37
CA ARG A 6 -46.05 -46.80 12.86
C ARG A 6 -45.93 -46.26 14.30
N GLN A 7 -46.29 -45.04 14.69
CA GLN A 7 -46.86 -43.79 14.14
C GLN A 7 -46.87 -42.81 15.35
N GLY A 8 -46.68 -41.51 15.13
CA GLY A 8 -46.93 -40.50 16.17
C GLY A 8 -47.31 -39.17 15.54
N ARG A 9 -48.60 -38.84 15.55
CA ARG A 9 -49.15 -37.54 15.15
C ARG A 9 -48.94 -36.53 16.29
N GLY A 10 -48.54 -35.30 15.96
CA GLY A 10 -48.53 -34.17 16.89
C GLY A 10 -48.67 -32.86 16.11
N ALA A 11 -49.70 -32.10 16.43
CA ALA A 11 -50.17 -30.91 15.72
C ALA A 11 -49.27 -29.66 15.93
N LYS A 12 -49.34 -28.73 14.96
CA LYS A 12 -48.81 -27.35 15.05
C LYS A 12 -49.54 -26.54 16.14
N PRO A 13 -48.91 -25.48 16.65
CA PRO A 13 -49.52 -24.17 16.39
C PRO A 13 -48.54 -23.02 16.06
N SER A 14 -49.02 -22.17 15.15
CA SER A 14 -48.89 -20.71 15.03
C SER A 14 -47.69 -19.98 15.64
N GLY A 15 -47.01 -19.19 14.80
CA GLY A 15 -46.14 -18.12 15.26
C GLY A 15 -45.56 -17.30 14.10
N GLY A 16 -46.42 -16.54 13.40
CA GLY A 16 -45.96 -15.57 12.41
C GLY A 16 -45.09 -14.50 13.07
N ARG A 17 -43.78 -14.51 12.77
CA ARG A 17 -42.91 -13.37 13.01
C ARG A 17 -42.70 -12.66 11.68
N ARG A 18 -43.24 -11.44 11.63
CA ARG A 18 -43.04 -10.45 10.57
C ARG A 18 -41.54 -10.31 10.36
N GLY A 19 -41.05 -10.64 9.16
CA GLY A 19 -39.70 -10.32 8.76
C GLY A 19 -39.55 -8.80 8.77
N THR A 20 -38.80 -8.27 9.72
CA THR A 20 -38.30 -6.90 9.64
C THR A 20 -37.31 -6.88 8.48
N GLY A 21 -37.72 -6.25 7.37
CA GLY A 21 -36.87 -6.02 6.23
C GLY A 21 -35.60 -5.30 6.68
N ILE A 22 -34.48 -6.03 6.70
CA ILE A 22 -33.16 -5.43 6.78
C ILE A 22 -32.96 -4.78 5.41
N SER A 23 -33.12 -3.47 5.35
CA SER A 23 -32.83 -2.66 4.17
C SER A 23 -31.37 -2.85 3.79
N ALA A 24 -31.14 -3.72 2.80
CA ALA A 24 -29.84 -3.99 2.20
C ALA A 24 -29.43 -2.83 1.29
N ASN A 25 -29.07 -1.70 1.90
CA ASN A 25 -28.21 -0.74 1.23
C ASN A 25 -27.43 0.05 2.27
N PRO A 26 -26.15 -0.30 2.55
CA PRO A 26 -25.31 0.59 3.33
C PRO A 26 -25.19 1.89 2.52
N ARG A 27 -25.65 3.01 3.10
CA ARG A 27 -25.44 4.33 2.49
C ARG A 27 -23.95 4.46 2.18
N PRO A 28 -23.55 4.94 0.99
CA PRO A 28 -22.16 5.23 0.72
C PRO A 28 -21.66 6.14 1.84
N ARG A 29 -20.60 5.71 2.55
CA ARG A 29 -19.98 6.57 3.55
C ARG A 29 -19.62 7.87 2.83
N PRO A 30 -19.99 9.04 3.38
CA PRO A 30 -19.55 10.30 2.79
C PRO A 30 -18.04 10.22 2.63
N ARG A 31 -17.53 10.54 1.43
CA ARG A 31 -16.09 10.72 1.22
C ARG A 31 -15.64 11.65 2.33
N SER A 32 -14.68 11.18 3.15
CA SER A 32 -14.11 12.02 4.20
C SER A 32 -13.68 13.32 3.55
N ASP A 33 -14.32 14.41 3.93
CA ASP A 33 -13.88 15.72 3.53
C ASP A 33 -12.48 15.91 4.11
N HIS A 34 -11.46 15.85 3.26
CA HIS A 34 -10.08 16.07 3.67
C HIS A 34 -9.84 17.52 4.13
N SER A 35 -10.85 18.40 4.10
CA SER A 35 -10.76 19.76 4.66
C SER A 35 -10.60 19.78 6.18
N SER A 36 -10.91 18.68 6.89
CA SER A 36 -10.88 18.64 8.36
C SER A 36 -9.79 17.76 8.96
N LEU A 37 -8.69 17.49 8.26
CA LEU A 37 -7.46 17.08 8.93
C LEU A 37 -6.94 18.29 9.71
N THR A 38 -7.35 18.40 10.98
CA THR A 38 -6.70 19.31 11.93
C THR A 38 -5.21 19.01 11.85
N ARG A 39 -4.42 19.96 11.33
CA ARG A 39 -2.96 19.88 11.33
C ARG A 39 -2.54 19.76 12.80
N HIS A 40 -2.31 18.55 13.28
CA HIS A 40 -1.41 18.39 14.41
C HIS A 40 -0.09 19.00 13.92
N PRO A 41 0.48 19.99 14.62
CA PRO A 41 1.79 20.51 14.24
C PRO A 41 2.80 19.43 14.57
N ASN A 42 2.96 18.46 13.67
CA ASN A 42 4.15 17.64 13.70
C ASN A 42 5.33 18.60 13.49
N PRO A 43 6.41 18.44 14.25
CA PRO A 43 7.64 19.14 13.94
C PRO A 43 8.02 18.84 12.47
N PRO A 44 8.74 19.75 11.79
CA PRO A 44 9.23 19.47 10.45
C PRO A 44 10.01 18.14 10.47
N PRO A 45 9.84 17.28 9.45
CA PRO A 45 10.50 15.98 9.44
C PRO A 45 12.01 16.20 9.45
N HIS A 46 12.71 15.48 10.33
CA HIS A 46 14.17 15.48 10.41
C HIS A 46 14.74 14.32 9.59
N GLN A 47 14.09 13.16 9.63
CA GLN A 47 14.51 11.97 8.90
C GLN A 47 13.50 11.56 7.83
N VAL A 48 13.94 11.54 6.58
CA VAL A 48 13.13 11.26 5.41
C VAL A 48 13.67 10.02 4.69
N LEU A 49 12.80 9.03 4.54
CA LEU A 49 13.07 7.81 3.79
C LEU A 49 12.45 7.92 2.40
N VAL A 50 13.25 7.73 1.36
CA VAL A 50 12.80 7.68 -0.03
C VAL A 50 12.96 6.26 -0.53
N ILE A 51 11.87 5.64 -0.96
CA ILE A 51 11.84 4.31 -1.58
C ILE A 51 11.72 4.49 -3.09
N ILE A 52 12.61 3.83 -3.83
CA ILE A 52 12.63 3.83 -5.29
C ILE A 52 12.79 2.39 -5.76
N ALA A 53 12.02 1.97 -6.76
CA ALA A 53 12.04 0.57 -7.19
C ALA A 53 13.36 0.19 -7.88
N MET A 54 13.85 1.07 -8.76
CA MET A 54 14.99 0.82 -9.64
C MET A 54 16.10 1.84 -9.40
N GLU A 55 17.36 1.38 -9.35
CA GLU A 55 18.53 2.27 -9.23
C GLU A 55 18.58 3.30 -10.37
N ASP A 56 18.31 2.87 -11.61
CA ASP A 56 18.29 3.74 -12.79
C ASP A 56 17.32 4.93 -12.66
N GLU A 57 16.23 4.78 -11.91
CA GLU A 57 15.27 5.86 -11.68
C GLU A 57 15.73 6.86 -10.61
N GLY A 58 16.50 6.41 -9.62
CA GLY A 58 16.82 7.19 -8.42
C GLY A 58 18.26 7.65 -8.29
N MET A 59 19.21 7.07 -9.03
CA MET A 59 20.61 7.50 -9.01
C MET A 59 20.81 9.01 -9.29
N PRO A 60 20.05 9.65 -10.19
CA PRO A 60 20.14 11.11 -10.35
C PRO A 60 19.86 11.89 -9.05
N ILE A 61 18.98 11.40 -8.17
CA ILE A 61 18.70 12.03 -6.87
C ILE A 61 19.88 11.79 -5.91
N VAL A 62 20.39 10.55 -5.85
CA VAL A 62 21.55 10.18 -5.03
C VAL A 62 22.75 11.07 -5.36
N GLU A 63 23.07 11.20 -6.65
CA GLU A 63 24.20 12.01 -7.13
C GLU A 63 23.96 13.50 -6.88
N LYS A 64 22.76 14.01 -7.18
CA LYS A 64 22.44 15.42 -7.03
C LYS A 64 22.51 15.90 -5.58
N LEU A 65 22.14 15.02 -4.65
CA LEU A 65 22.13 15.30 -3.21
C LEU A 65 23.42 14.86 -2.51
N GLY A 66 24.36 14.22 -3.22
CA GLY A 66 25.65 13.79 -2.68
C GLY A 66 25.54 12.69 -1.63
N LEU A 67 24.55 11.80 -1.76
CA LEU A 67 24.34 10.71 -0.79
C LEU A 67 25.39 9.61 -1.00
N THR A 68 25.81 8.97 0.10
CA THR A 68 26.84 7.93 0.07
C THR A 68 26.24 6.56 0.25
N ARG A 69 26.78 5.58 -0.48
CA ARG A 69 26.38 4.18 -0.34
C ARG A 69 26.72 3.69 1.07
N GLN A 70 25.75 3.06 1.71
CA GLN A 70 25.94 2.47 3.02
C GLN A 70 26.50 1.05 2.87
N GLU A 71 27.51 0.71 3.68
CA GLU A 71 28.06 -0.65 3.74
C GLU A 71 27.01 -1.63 4.28
N GLU A 72 26.27 -1.19 5.30
CA GLU A 72 25.18 -1.96 5.89
C GLU A 72 23.86 -1.67 5.18
N GLY A 73 23.43 -2.59 4.31
CA GLY A 73 22.10 -2.59 3.70
C GLY A 73 20.99 -2.98 4.69
N LEU A 74 19.88 -3.47 4.14
CA LEU A 74 18.80 -4.07 4.93
C LEU A 74 19.07 -5.57 5.11
N PRO A 75 19.10 -6.10 6.34
CA PRO A 75 19.39 -7.51 6.58
C PRO A 75 18.49 -8.44 5.77
N SER A 76 19.10 -9.43 5.11
CA SER A 76 18.42 -10.46 4.32
C SER A 76 17.60 -9.96 3.12
N LEU A 77 17.80 -8.72 2.69
CA LEU A 77 17.20 -8.16 1.48
C LEU A 77 18.29 -7.74 0.49
N PRO A 78 18.04 -7.82 -0.82
CA PRO A 78 18.98 -7.31 -1.83
C PRO A 78 19.04 -5.78 -1.88
N ALA A 79 18.32 -5.10 -0.99
CA ALA A 79 18.13 -3.66 -0.98
C ALA A 79 19.46 -2.91 -0.88
N ILE A 80 19.57 -1.84 -1.66
CA ILE A 80 20.74 -0.97 -1.70
C ILE A 80 20.37 0.35 -1.05
N VAL A 81 21.23 0.82 -0.15
CA VAL A 81 20.95 2.00 0.66
C VAL A 81 21.98 3.07 0.40
N TYR A 82 21.50 4.29 0.19
CA TYR A 82 22.29 5.52 0.18
C TYR A 82 21.77 6.44 1.27
N ALA A 83 22.65 7.13 1.98
CA ALA A 83 22.24 8.08 3.01
C ALA A 83 23.16 9.31 3.06
N GLY A 84 22.67 10.39 3.66
CA GLY A 84 23.43 11.61 3.83
C GLY A 84 22.60 12.71 4.49
N ASP A 85 23.26 13.82 4.80
CA ASP A 85 22.58 15.06 5.20
C ASP A 85 22.29 15.92 3.97
N TYR A 86 21.10 16.49 3.92
CA TYR A 86 20.79 17.57 3.00
C TYR A 86 20.10 18.72 3.72
N LYS A 87 20.86 19.79 3.99
CA LYS A 87 20.34 21.01 4.64
C LYS A 87 19.74 20.74 6.03
N GLY A 88 20.34 19.82 6.79
CA GLY A 88 19.84 19.44 8.11
C GLY A 88 18.68 18.43 8.08
N LEU A 89 18.41 17.80 6.92
CA LEU A 89 17.55 16.64 6.81
C LEU A 89 18.41 15.38 6.64
N GLU A 90 18.19 14.38 7.49
CA GLU A 90 18.72 13.05 7.30
C GLU A 90 17.94 12.35 6.19
N LEU A 91 18.57 12.20 5.03
CA LEU A 91 17.98 11.54 3.87
C LEU A 91 18.53 10.12 3.74
N THR A 92 17.62 9.17 3.61
CA THR A 92 17.94 7.78 3.26
C THR A 92 17.17 7.40 2.00
N VAL A 93 17.88 7.05 0.93
CA VAL A 93 17.32 6.51 -0.32
C VAL A 93 17.55 5.00 -0.32
N VAL A 94 16.48 4.23 -0.47
CA VAL A 94 16.52 2.77 -0.51
C VAL A 94 15.97 2.27 -1.84
N PHE A 95 16.77 1.46 -2.51
CA PHE A 95 16.37 0.68 -3.67
C PHE A 95 16.00 -0.74 -3.27
N ASN A 96 15.04 -1.35 -3.97
CA ASN A 96 14.70 -2.76 -3.74
C ASN A 96 15.86 -3.71 -4.05
N GLY A 97 16.82 -3.27 -4.87
CA GLY A 97 18.01 -4.04 -5.25
C GLY A 97 17.81 -4.88 -6.50
N THR A 98 18.73 -5.81 -6.72
CA THR A 98 18.78 -6.67 -7.91
C THR A 98 18.37 -8.10 -7.55
N HIS A 99 17.60 -8.75 -8.43
CA HIS A 99 17.22 -10.14 -8.31
C HIS A 99 18.43 -11.03 -8.59
N ASP A 100 18.76 -11.91 -7.65
CA ASP A 100 19.93 -12.80 -7.66
C ASP A 100 20.01 -13.74 -8.88
N VAL A 101 18.88 -14.35 -9.29
CA VAL A 101 18.83 -15.29 -10.43
C VAL A 101 18.83 -14.57 -11.78
N TYR A 102 18.11 -13.46 -11.90
CA TYR A 102 17.83 -12.82 -13.20
C TYR A 102 18.63 -11.55 -13.47
N GLY A 103 19.32 -11.00 -12.47
CA GLY A 103 20.15 -9.80 -12.61
C GLY A 103 19.39 -8.51 -12.93
N CYS A 104 18.05 -8.52 -12.87
CA CYS A 104 17.21 -7.36 -13.08
C CYS A 104 16.76 -6.73 -11.75
N ALA A 105 16.30 -5.48 -11.78
CA ALA A 105 15.79 -4.81 -10.58
C ALA A 105 14.59 -5.56 -9.97
N CYS A 106 14.57 -5.65 -8.64
CA CYS A 106 13.46 -6.21 -7.86
C CYS A 106 12.25 -5.27 -7.86
N VAL A 107 11.46 -5.27 -8.94
CA VAL A 107 10.25 -4.46 -9.07
C VAL A 107 9.00 -5.14 -8.51
N GLY A 108 7.92 -4.38 -8.34
CA GLY A 108 6.61 -4.88 -7.93
C GLY A 108 6.32 -4.77 -6.43
N THR A 109 5.06 -5.04 -6.07
CA THR A 109 4.53 -4.72 -4.74
C THR A 109 5.15 -5.54 -3.62
N ALA A 110 5.56 -6.79 -3.88
CA ALA A 110 6.16 -7.65 -2.86
C ALA A 110 7.53 -7.14 -2.43
N ALA A 111 8.43 -6.88 -3.39
CA ALA A 111 9.75 -6.33 -3.14
C ALA A 111 9.69 -4.95 -2.46
N ALA A 112 8.80 -4.07 -2.94
CA ALA A 112 8.58 -2.76 -2.35
C ALA A 112 8.07 -2.85 -0.90
N ALA A 113 7.11 -3.75 -0.62
CA ALA A 113 6.53 -3.89 0.71
C ALA A 113 7.54 -4.40 1.75
N VAL A 114 8.33 -5.43 1.41
CA VAL A 114 9.35 -5.95 2.35
C VAL A 114 10.49 -4.95 2.57
N THR A 115 10.89 -4.25 1.52
CA THR A 115 11.96 -3.24 1.57
C THR A 115 11.54 -2.06 2.44
N VAL A 116 10.34 -1.50 2.20
CA VAL A 116 9.87 -0.35 2.99
C VAL A 116 9.63 -0.75 4.45
N TYR A 117 9.12 -1.96 4.70
CA TYR A 117 8.95 -2.46 6.06
C TYR A 117 10.28 -2.52 6.79
N ALA A 118 11.29 -3.18 6.22
CA ALA A 118 12.61 -3.30 6.83
C ALA A 118 13.31 -1.94 7.00
N ALA A 119 13.17 -1.04 6.03
CA ALA A 119 13.72 0.31 6.12
C ALA A 119 13.06 1.12 7.24
N ILE A 120 11.73 1.06 7.40
CA ILE A 120 11.03 1.72 8.51
C ILE A 120 11.50 1.17 9.85
N GLN A 121 11.67 -0.15 9.98
CA GLN A 121 12.17 -0.75 11.23
C GLN A 121 13.60 -0.32 11.55
N LYS A 122 14.47 -0.16 10.54
CA LYS A 122 15.88 0.21 10.73
C LYS A 122 16.05 1.69 11.04
N TYR A 123 15.37 2.57 10.30
CA TYR A 123 15.62 4.01 10.32
C TYR A 123 14.64 4.76 11.22
N ALA A 124 13.38 4.31 11.34
CA ALA A 124 12.31 5.03 12.02
C ALA A 124 12.09 6.47 11.49
N PRO A 125 11.83 6.62 10.18
CA PRO A 125 11.70 7.94 9.55
C PRO A 125 10.43 8.68 9.97
N ASP A 126 10.48 10.01 9.93
CA ASP A 126 9.33 10.89 10.14
C ASP A 126 8.42 10.93 8.90
N LEU A 127 8.99 10.71 7.72
CA LEU A 127 8.32 10.77 6.43
C LEU A 127 8.86 9.71 5.47
N VAL A 128 7.95 9.01 4.78
CA VAL A 128 8.28 8.07 3.70
C VAL A 128 7.76 8.62 2.37
N LEU A 129 8.64 8.70 1.38
CA LEU A 129 8.32 9.08 0.01
C LEU A 129 8.52 7.87 -0.90
N ASN A 130 7.52 7.52 -1.69
CA ASN A 130 7.66 6.57 -2.80
C ASN A 130 7.82 7.36 -4.09
N ALA A 131 8.95 7.20 -4.78
CA ALA A 131 9.24 7.89 -6.03
C ALA A 131 9.67 6.88 -7.10
N GLY A 132 9.30 7.15 -8.35
CA GLY A 132 9.60 6.29 -9.49
C GLY A 132 8.86 6.76 -10.72
N THR A 133 9.16 6.14 -11.87
CA THR A 133 8.42 6.42 -13.10
C THR A 133 7.09 5.67 -13.12
N ALA A 134 6.10 6.23 -13.83
CA ALA A 134 4.78 5.62 -13.95
C ALA A 134 4.13 5.92 -15.30
N GLY A 135 3.22 5.05 -15.71
CA GLY A 135 2.33 5.31 -16.84
C GLY A 135 1.24 6.34 -16.47
N GLY A 136 0.92 7.22 -17.41
CA GLY A 136 -0.16 8.21 -17.28
C GLY A 136 -1.27 7.98 -18.30
N PHE A 137 -2.50 8.37 -17.94
CA PHE A 137 -3.62 8.38 -18.90
C PHE A 137 -3.73 9.76 -19.55
N ALA A 138 -3.44 9.88 -20.85
CA ALA A 138 -3.60 11.13 -21.59
C ALA A 138 -5.03 11.70 -21.51
N LYS A 139 -6.05 10.82 -21.47
CA LYS A 139 -7.47 11.19 -21.25
C LYS A 139 -7.74 11.85 -19.89
N LYS A 140 -6.80 11.75 -18.95
CA LYS A 140 -6.84 12.39 -17.63
C LYS A 140 -5.89 13.60 -17.54
N GLY A 141 -5.34 14.04 -18.67
CA GLY A 141 -4.45 15.20 -18.75
C GLY A 141 -2.97 14.89 -18.54
N ALA A 142 -2.57 13.62 -18.42
CA ALA A 142 -1.17 13.27 -18.25
C ALA A 142 -0.35 13.41 -19.54
N ALA A 143 0.78 14.10 -19.45
CA ALA A 143 1.80 14.20 -20.48
C ALA A 143 3.09 13.47 -20.08
N ILE A 144 3.92 13.13 -21.07
CA ILE A 144 5.23 12.54 -20.84
C ILE A 144 6.13 13.58 -20.15
N GLY A 145 6.78 13.16 -19.06
CA GLY A 145 7.67 14.02 -18.27
C GLY A 145 6.98 14.78 -17.13
N ASP A 146 5.65 14.69 -17.01
CA ASP A 146 4.95 15.25 -15.86
C ASP A 146 5.34 14.51 -14.56
N ALA A 147 5.52 15.28 -13.48
CA ALA A 147 5.69 14.76 -12.13
C ALA A 147 4.41 15.02 -11.32
N TYR A 148 3.84 13.96 -10.74
CA TYR A 148 2.59 14.02 -9.98
C TYR A 148 2.83 13.77 -8.48
N VAL A 149 2.13 14.54 -7.64
CA VAL A 149 1.92 14.19 -6.25
C VAL A 149 0.61 13.41 -6.14
N VAL A 150 0.70 12.15 -5.76
CA VAL A 150 -0.45 11.25 -5.69
C VAL A 150 -1.35 11.63 -4.51
N THR A 151 -2.65 11.80 -4.76
CA THR A 151 -3.65 12.14 -3.72
C THR A 151 -4.37 10.92 -3.16
N GLY A 152 -4.23 9.75 -3.79
CA GLY A 152 -4.82 8.48 -3.38
C GLY A 152 -4.29 7.34 -4.24
N PHE A 153 -4.30 6.12 -3.70
CA PHE A 153 -3.82 4.92 -4.39
C PHE A 153 -4.89 3.84 -4.37
N ALA A 154 -4.89 2.96 -5.38
CA ALA A 154 -5.74 1.78 -5.45
C ALA A 154 -5.01 0.66 -6.19
N ASN A 155 -5.36 -0.59 -5.90
CA ASN A 155 -4.92 -1.77 -6.64
C ASN A 155 -5.99 -2.16 -7.66
N HIS A 156 -5.63 -2.22 -8.94
CA HIS A 156 -6.54 -2.62 -10.01
C HIS A 156 -6.50 -4.13 -10.33
N ASP A 157 -5.56 -4.85 -9.75
CA ASP A 157 -5.29 -6.27 -10.01
C ASP A 157 -5.76 -7.19 -8.87
N ARG A 158 -6.11 -6.65 -7.70
CA ARG A 158 -6.65 -7.41 -6.56
C ARG A 158 -8.18 -7.48 -6.64
N ARG A 159 -8.71 -8.55 -7.25
CA ARG A 159 -10.15 -8.75 -7.46
C ARG A 159 -10.68 -9.85 -6.56
N ILE A 160 -11.43 -9.49 -5.51
CA ILE A 160 -12.05 -10.43 -4.59
C ILE A 160 -13.56 -10.16 -4.55
N PRO A 161 -14.40 -10.96 -5.26
CA PRO A 161 -15.83 -10.71 -5.42
C PRO A 161 -16.63 -11.19 -4.20
N ILE A 162 -16.21 -10.76 -3.02
CA ILE A 162 -16.86 -11.04 -1.74
C ILE A 162 -17.13 -9.67 -1.08
N PRO A 163 -18.35 -9.42 -0.57
CA PRO A 163 -18.67 -8.16 0.12
C PRO A 163 -17.61 -7.80 1.18
N ALA A 164 -17.26 -6.51 1.28
CA ALA A 164 -16.18 -5.96 2.10
C ALA A 164 -14.74 -6.29 1.63
N PHE A 165 -14.52 -7.44 1.00
CA PHE A 165 -13.21 -7.78 0.42
C PHE A 165 -12.97 -7.06 -0.90
N THR A 166 -14.03 -6.73 -1.65
CA THR A 166 -13.93 -5.96 -2.88
C THR A 166 -13.30 -4.58 -2.62
N GLU A 167 -13.80 -3.87 -1.62
CA GLU A 167 -13.30 -2.56 -1.22
C GLU A 167 -11.90 -2.66 -0.60
N PHE A 168 -11.67 -3.64 0.29
CA PHE A 168 -10.35 -3.90 0.87
C PHE A 168 -9.29 -4.19 -0.20
N ALA A 169 -9.63 -5.00 -1.20
CA ALA A 169 -8.71 -5.38 -2.26
C ALA A 169 -8.40 -4.20 -3.19
N ALA A 170 -9.39 -3.36 -3.49
CA ALA A 170 -9.23 -2.17 -4.30
C ALA A 170 -8.36 -1.11 -3.59
N GLY A 171 -8.45 -0.98 -2.27
CA GLY A 171 -7.80 0.08 -1.50
C GLY A 171 -8.75 1.23 -1.17
#